data_AF-A0A833G460-F1
#
_entry.id   AF-A0A833G460-F1
#
_cell.length_a   1.000
_cell.length_b   1.000
_cell.length_c   1.000
_cell.angle_alpha   90.00
_cell.angle_beta   90.00
_cell.angle_gamma   90.00
#
_symmetry.space_group_name_H-M   'P 1'
#
loop_
_entity.id
_entity.type
_entity.pdbx_description
1 polymer ?
#
loop_
_entity_poly.entity_id
_entity_poly.type
_entity_poly.pdbx_seq_one_letter_code
_entity_poly.pdbx_strand_id
1 'polypeptide(L)' 'DRWGISWQITPRVLTEALAAGGGEAKRAFDAMMDMQKIDVAAIEAARRG' A
#
# COMPACT_ATOMS: atom_id res chain seq x y z
N ASP A 1 7.80 -11.69 -13.46
CA ASP A 1 7.09 -13.00 -13.61
C ASP A 1 7.99 -13.96 -14.40
N ARG A 2 7.47 -15.06 -15.00
CA ARG A 2 8.26 -15.97 -15.85
C ARG A 2 8.85 -15.29 -17.10
N TRP A 3 8.29 -14.16 -17.54
CA TRP A 3 8.65 -13.45 -18.79
C TRP A 3 9.33 -12.10 -18.55
N GLY A 4 9.74 -11.81 -17.32
CA GLY A 4 10.40 -10.54 -16.98
C GLY A 4 9.48 -9.32 -16.93
N ILE A 5 8.16 -9.52 -16.97
CA ILE A 5 7.19 -8.43 -16.83
C ILE A 5 7.07 -8.04 -15.35
N SER A 6 7.10 -6.74 -15.11
CA SER A 6 6.85 -6.13 -13.81
C SER A 6 5.34 -6.00 -13.58
N TRP A 7 4.87 -6.59 -12.49
CA TRP A 7 3.47 -6.52 -12.06
C TRP A 7 3.41 -5.87 -10.69
N GLN A 8 2.39 -5.05 -10.47
CA GLN A 8 2.01 -4.56 -9.15
C GLN A 8 0.69 -5.22 -8.74
N ILE A 9 0.71 -5.89 -7.59
CA ILE A 9 -0.50 -6.43 -6.96
C ILE A 9 -0.86 -5.46 -5.83
N THR A 10 -1.60 -4.42 -6.20
CA THR A 10 -1.96 -3.32 -5.30
C THR A 10 -3.34 -3.60 -4.67
N PRO A 11 -3.46 -3.76 -3.35
CA PRO A 11 -4.75 -3.93 -2.71
C PRO A 11 -5.57 -2.65 -2.77
N ARG A 12 -6.91 -2.78 -2.84
CA ARG A 12 -7.82 -1.63 -2.95
C ARG A 12 -7.65 -0.63 -1.81
N VAL A 13 -7.43 -1.12 -0.58
CA VAL A 13 -7.23 -0.25 0.59
C VAL A 13 -6.06 0.72 0.44
N LEU A 14 -5.00 0.30 -0.24
CA LEU A 14 -3.85 1.17 -0.50
C LEU A 14 -4.22 2.25 -1.52
N THR A 15 -4.89 1.89 -2.61
CA THR A 15 -5.38 2.86 -3.61
C THR A 15 -6.37 3.85 -3.00
N GLU A 16 -7.27 3.39 -2.13
CA GLU A 16 -8.23 4.24 -1.42
C GLU A 16 -7.54 5.21 -0.46
N ALA A 17 -6.56 4.74 0.33
CA ALA A 17 -5.81 5.58 1.25
C ALA A 17 -5.01 6.67 0.49
N LEU A 18 -4.38 6.32 -0.63
CA LEU A 18 -3.67 7.28 -1.47
C LEU A 18 -4.61 8.31 -2.11
N ALA A 19 -5.82 7.88 -2.51
CA ALA A 19 -6.84 8.78 -3.06
C ALA A 19 -7.44 9.72 -2.01
N ALA A 20 -7.56 9.26 -0.75
CA ALA A 20 -8.02 10.10 0.38
C ALA A 20 -7.03 11.23 0.70
N GLY A 21 -5.74 11.03 0.44
CA GLY A 21 -4.70 12.03 0.64
C GLY A 21 -4.37 12.29 2.12
N GLY A 22 -3.65 13.38 2.37
CA GLY A 22 -3.32 13.84 3.72
C GLY A 22 -2.45 12.88 4.54
N GLY A 23 -2.65 12.89 5.87
CA GLY A 23 -1.85 12.08 6.80
C GLY A 23 -2.09 10.58 6.66
N GLU A 24 -3.31 10.19 6.27
CA GLU A 24 -3.67 8.80 6.01
C GLU A 24 -2.88 8.23 4.82
N ALA A 25 -2.85 8.96 3.70
CA ALA A 25 -2.07 8.58 2.53
C ALA A 25 -0.58 8.44 2.85
N LYS A 26 -0.03 9.40 3.63
CA LYS A 26 1.37 9.37 4.01
C LYS A 26 1.72 8.12 4.81
N ARG A 27 0.93 7.76 5.84
CA ARG A 27 1.21 6.57 6.67
C ARG A 27 1.07 5.27 5.89
N ALA A 28 0.03 5.16 5.05
CA ALA A 28 -0.15 3.99 4.18
C ALA A 28 1.01 3.86 3.18
N PHE A 29 1.49 4.97 2.63
CA PHE A 29 2.62 5.00 1.70
C PHE A 29 3.94 4.66 2.40
N ASP A 30 4.23 5.28 3.55
CA ASP A 30 5.44 5.02 4.33
C ASP A 30 5.51 3.54 4.73
N ALA A 31 4.39 2.94 5.21
CA ALA A 31 4.34 1.53 5.56
C ALA A 31 4.56 0.59 4.36
N MET A 32 4.06 0.96 3.17
CA MET A 32 4.25 0.19 1.94
C MET A 32 5.71 0.09 1.51
N MET A 33 6.51 1.15 1.74
CA MET A 33 7.90 1.22 1.26
C MET A 33 8.80 0.12 1.83
N ASP A 34 8.47 -0.41 3.01
CA ASP A 34 9.21 -1.49 3.66
C ASP A 34 8.73 -2.89 3.23
N MET A 35 7.73 -2.98 2.33
CA MET A 35 7.09 -4.23 1.96
C MET A 35 7.46 -4.69 0.55
N GLN A 36 7.90 -5.94 0.43
CA GLN A 36 8.04 -6.61 -0.87
C GLN A 36 6.71 -7.24 -1.34
N LYS A 37 5.91 -7.74 -0.40
CA LYS A 37 4.54 -8.20 -0.62
C LYS A 37 3.64 -7.40 0.30
N ILE A 38 2.61 -6.76 -0.26
CA ILE A 38 1.72 -5.88 0.49
C ILE A 38 0.92 -6.72 1.50
N ASP A 39 1.04 -6.36 2.78
CA ASP A 39 0.18 -6.84 3.85
C ASP A 39 -1.00 -5.88 4.04
N VAL A 40 -2.21 -6.35 3.74
CA VAL A 40 -3.44 -5.56 3.80
C VAL A 40 -3.74 -5.10 5.24
N ALA A 41 -3.53 -5.95 6.24
CA ALA A 41 -3.83 -5.63 7.63
C ALA A 41 -2.85 -4.58 8.17
N ALA A 42 -1.57 -4.68 7.80
CA ALA A 42 -0.57 -3.67 8.17
C ALA A 42 -0.87 -2.31 7.54
N ILE A 43 -1.29 -2.27 6.27
CA ILE A 43 -1.72 -1.03 5.61
C ILE A 43 -2.97 -0.44 6.28
N GLU A 44 -3.96 -1.26 6.65
CA GLU A 44 -5.13 -0.79 7.40
C GLU A 44 -4.78 -0.22 8.77
N ALA A 45 -3.83 -0.84 9.48
CA ALA A 45 -3.37 -0.34 10.77
C ALA A 45 -2.65 1.01 10.62
N ALA A 46 -1.75 1.15 9.65
CA ALA A 46 -1.03 2.39 9.37
C ALA A 46 -1.98 3.52 8.96
N ARG A 47 -3.01 3.20 8.17
CA ARG A 47 -4.07 4.13 7.77
C ARG A 47 -4.78 4.75 8.98
N ARG A 48 -5.13 3.92 9.98
CA ARG A 48 -5.93 4.30 11.17
C ARG A 48 -5.13 4.95 12.31
N GLY A 49 -3.82 4.71 12.39
CA GLY A 49 -2.91 5.41 13.32
C GLY A 49 -2.79 6.89 13.00
#